data_AF-A0A8H3AXB2-F1
#
_entry.id   AF-A0A8H3AXB2-F1
#
_cell.length_a   1.000
_cell.length_b   1.000
_cell.length_c   1.000
_cell.angle_alpha   90.00
_cell.angle_beta   90.00
_cell.angle_gamma   90.00
#
_symmetry.space_group_name_H-M   'P 1'
#
loop_
_entity.id
_entity.type
_entity.pdbx_description
1 polymer ?
#
loop_
_entity_poly.entity_id
_entity_poly.type
_entity_poly.pdbx_seq_one_letter_code
_entity_poly.pdbx_strand_id
1 'polypeptide(L)'
;MESTHYEVAGEKGVQALHEKRDSVHSIETGAANSGVGFSPADTKQLLGKLDRRILPWMAGLFLLSYLDRSNIGNARLDGLEKDLDLHGLQFNNALAIFYPFYVISEVPSNMILKRTRASFWFAFLMVSWGTIMTLMGLVKNYTGLMIARTFLGIAEGGLFPGIAFYITLWYQRSETGTRMAVYYAAATVAGAFGGLLARGIGEMRGVGGLKGWSWIFILEGLLTIIIGKSHHIPTEHG
;
A
#
# COMPACT_ATOMS: atom_id res chain seq x y z
N MET A 1 -41.94 50.95 -34.51
CA MET A 1 -42.34 50.88 -33.09
C MET A 1 -42.19 49.44 -32.56
N GLU A 2 -41.14 48.73 -32.99
CA GLU A 2 -41.03 47.26 -32.84
C GLU A 2 -39.68 46.82 -32.25
N SER A 3 -38.76 47.77 -32.02
CA SER A 3 -37.44 47.51 -31.43
C SER A 3 -37.46 47.51 -29.89
N THR A 4 -38.43 48.14 -29.26
CA THR A 4 -38.49 48.26 -27.78
C THR A 4 -39.00 46.99 -27.09
N HIS A 5 -39.67 46.08 -27.80
CA HIS A 5 -40.26 44.87 -27.21
C HIS A 5 -39.26 43.73 -27.00
N TYR A 6 -38.16 43.68 -27.77
CA TYR A 6 -37.13 42.63 -27.65
C TYR A 6 -36.12 42.91 -26.52
N GLU A 7 -35.87 44.18 -26.20
CA GLU A 7 -34.93 44.59 -25.15
C GLU A 7 -35.49 44.29 -23.75
N VAL A 8 -36.79 44.54 -23.54
CA VAL A 8 -37.50 44.27 -22.28
C VAL A 8 -37.64 42.77 -21.99
N ALA A 9 -37.69 41.92 -23.02
CA ALA A 9 -37.72 40.46 -22.85
C ALA A 9 -36.34 39.90 -22.42
N GLY A 10 -35.25 40.51 -22.89
CA GLY A 10 -33.88 40.19 -22.49
C GLY A 10 -33.61 40.56 -21.03
N GLU A 11 -34.00 41.75 -20.60
CA GLU A 11 -33.79 42.21 -19.21
C GLU A 11 -34.54 41.35 -18.18
N LYS A 12 -35.80 40.99 -18.46
CA LYS A 12 -36.58 40.10 -17.57
C LYS A 12 -35.98 38.70 -17.48
N GLY A 13 -35.41 38.19 -18.57
CA GLY A 13 -34.69 36.91 -18.58
C GLY A 13 -33.40 36.97 -17.75
N VAL A 14 -32.64 38.06 -17.84
CA VAL A 14 -31.41 38.27 -17.05
C VAL A 14 -31.72 38.45 -15.57
N GLN A 15 -32.82 39.12 -15.23
CA GLN A 15 -33.27 39.31 -13.86
C GLN A 15 -33.72 37.99 -13.21
N ALA A 16 -34.47 37.16 -13.94
CA ALA A 16 -34.86 35.82 -13.50
C ALA A 16 -33.65 34.88 -13.32
N LEU A 17 -32.59 35.05 -14.12
CA LEU A 17 -31.34 34.30 -13.97
C LEU A 17 -30.53 34.72 -12.73
N HIS A 18 -30.49 36.01 -12.40
CA HIS A 18 -29.87 36.47 -11.15
C HIS A 18 -30.63 35.98 -9.92
N GLU A 19 -31.96 36.06 -9.93
CA GLU A 19 -32.80 35.59 -8.82
C GLU A 19 -32.69 34.05 -8.62
N LYS A 20 -32.57 33.30 -9.73
CA LYS A 20 -32.29 31.87 -9.70
C LYS A 20 -30.88 31.54 -9.21
N ARG A 21 -29.89 32.39 -9.50
CA ARG A 21 -28.50 32.23 -9.02
C ARG A 21 -28.38 32.55 -7.53
N ASP A 22 -29.09 33.57 -7.04
CA ASP A 22 -29.09 33.95 -5.63
C ASP A 22 -29.87 32.96 -4.76
N SER A 23 -30.95 32.37 -5.28
CA SER A 23 -31.67 31.26 -4.64
C SER A 23 -30.84 29.97 -4.59
N VAL A 24 -30.09 29.64 -5.65
CA VAL A 24 -29.14 28.51 -5.62
C VAL A 24 -28.01 28.77 -4.63
N HIS A 25 -27.48 29.99 -4.57
CA HIS A 25 -26.39 30.33 -3.64
C HIS A 25 -26.85 30.35 -2.17
N SER A 26 -28.08 30.78 -1.90
CA SER A 26 -28.67 30.71 -0.55
C SER A 26 -29.05 29.27 -0.14
N ILE A 27 -29.41 28.40 -1.09
CA ILE A 27 -29.57 26.96 -0.85
C ILE A 27 -28.22 26.29 -0.57
N GLU A 28 -27.16 26.61 -1.33
CA GLU A 28 -25.80 26.11 -1.06
C GLU A 28 -25.28 26.58 0.31
N THR A 29 -25.53 27.84 0.66
CA THR A 29 -25.10 28.41 1.95
C THR A 29 -25.94 27.86 3.12
N GLY A 30 -27.23 27.61 2.91
CA GLY A 30 -28.11 26.97 3.89
C GLY A 30 -27.85 25.47 4.08
N ALA A 31 -27.49 24.76 3.01
CA ALA A 31 -27.05 23.36 3.03
C ALA A 31 -25.67 23.20 3.68
N ALA A 32 -24.76 24.18 3.51
CA ALA A 32 -23.48 24.19 4.19
C ALA A 32 -23.60 24.42 5.71
N ASN A 33 -24.71 25.05 6.16
CA ASN A 33 -24.94 25.38 7.57
C ASN A 33 -25.92 24.42 8.28
N SER A 34 -26.43 23.40 7.59
CA SER A 34 -27.27 22.35 8.19
C SER A 34 -26.42 21.18 8.72
N GLY A 35 -25.71 21.44 9.82
CA GLY A 35 -25.78 20.55 10.98
C GLY A 35 -25.12 19.16 10.95
N VAL A 36 -24.11 18.88 10.12
CA VAL A 36 -23.13 17.80 10.39
C VAL A 36 -21.72 18.20 9.90
N GLY A 37 -21.23 19.37 10.31
CA GLY A 37 -19.84 19.77 10.09
C GLY A 37 -18.98 19.39 11.28
N PHE A 38 -18.09 18.39 11.14
CA PHE A 38 -17.10 18.08 12.17
C PHE A 38 -16.22 19.31 12.45
N SER A 39 -16.06 19.69 13.72
CA SER A 39 -15.17 20.80 14.12
C SER A 39 -13.74 20.52 13.64
N PRO A 40 -12.98 21.51 13.16
CA PRO A 40 -11.58 21.32 12.75
C PRO A 40 -10.70 20.69 13.85
N ALA A 41 -11.04 20.94 15.12
CA ALA A 41 -10.39 20.34 16.27
C ALA A 41 -10.73 18.84 16.42
N ASP A 42 -11.99 18.45 16.16
CA ASP A 42 -12.44 17.07 16.22
C ASP A 42 -11.89 16.26 15.04
N THR A 43 -11.83 16.86 13.84
CA THR A 43 -11.18 16.28 12.66
C THR A 43 -9.69 16.05 12.92
N LYS A 44 -8.98 17.00 13.54
CA LYS A 44 -7.55 16.84 13.89
C LYS A 44 -7.33 15.77 14.96
N GLN A 45 -8.22 15.64 15.95
CA GLN A 45 -8.14 14.57 16.96
C GLN A 45 -8.49 13.19 16.38
N LEU A 46 -9.47 13.11 15.48
CA LEU A 46 -9.82 11.89 14.73
C LEU A 46 -8.66 11.47 13.84
N LEU A 47 -8.08 12.39 13.06
CA LEU A 47 -6.91 12.14 12.22
C LEU A 47 -5.71 11.73 13.06
N GLY A 48 -5.47 12.34 14.23
CA GLY A 48 -4.39 11.91 15.14
C GLY A 48 -4.59 10.50 15.71
N LYS A 49 -5.82 10.10 16.01
CA LYS A 49 -6.16 8.72 16.42
C LYS A 49 -6.02 7.74 15.25
N LEU A 50 -6.42 8.16 14.05
CA LEU A 50 -6.31 7.38 12.82
C LEU A 50 -4.83 7.18 12.45
N ASP A 51 -4.05 8.25 12.43
CA ASP A 51 -2.61 8.26 12.17
C ASP A 51 -1.90 7.33 13.17
N ARG A 52 -2.26 7.37 14.46
CA ARG A 52 -1.62 6.51 15.47
C ARG A 52 -1.89 5.00 15.28
N ARG A 53 -2.95 4.60 14.57
CA ARG A 53 -3.29 3.19 14.35
C ARG A 53 -3.02 2.71 12.91
N ILE A 54 -3.25 3.58 11.93
CA ILE A 54 -3.11 3.28 10.50
C ILE A 54 -1.67 3.54 10.05
N LEU A 55 -1.07 4.67 10.42
CA LEU A 55 0.25 5.06 9.95
C LEU A 55 1.36 4.05 10.33
N PRO A 56 1.47 3.54 11.59
CA PRO A 56 2.48 2.53 11.90
C PRO A 56 2.20 1.21 11.20
N TRP A 57 0.94 0.91 10.90
CA TRP A 57 0.55 -0.31 10.22
C TRP A 57 0.90 -0.27 8.73
N MET A 58 0.62 0.86 8.08
CA MET A 58 1.02 1.14 6.70
C MET A 58 2.54 1.26 6.57
N ALA A 59 3.20 1.90 7.53
CA ALA A 59 4.66 1.95 7.59
C ALA A 59 5.26 0.54 7.75
N GLY A 60 4.66 -0.31 8.59
CA GLY A 60 5.09 -1.72 8.76
C GLY A 60 4.90 -2.55 7.49
N LEU A 61 3.73 -2.46 6.86
CA LEU A 61 3.45 -3.06 5.54
C LEU A 61 4.51 -2.68 4.51
N PHE A 62 4.82 -1.39 4.46
CA PHE A 62 5.76 -0.86 3.49
C PHE A 62 7.20 -1.21 3.79
N LEU A 63 7.56 -1.18 5.08
CA LEU A 63 8.85 -1.63 5.57
C LEU A 63 9.08 -3.07 5.16
N LEU A 64 8.11 -3.95 5.37
CA LEU A 64 8.20 -5.35 4.96
C LEU A 64 8.34 -5.47 3.43
N SER A 65 7.58 -4.69 2.64
CA SER A 65 7.60 -4.79 1.16
C SER A 65 8.96 -4.35 0.61
N TYR A 66 9.54 -3.31 1.21
CA TYR A 66 10.88 -2.86 0.87
C TYR A 66 11.95 -3.86 1.33
N LEU A 67 11.76 -4.47 2.50
CA LEU A 67 12.64 -5.51 3.03
C LEU A 67 12.74 -6.68 2.07
N ASP A 68 11.63 -7.25 1.61
CA ASP A 68 11.62 -8.36 0.64
C ASP A 68 12.44 -8.05 -0.62
N ARG A 69 12.26 -6.85 -1.20
CA ARG A 69 13.03 -6.41 -2.37
C ARG A 69 14.52 -6.31 -2.06
N SER A 70 14.88 -5.83 -0.87
CA SER A 70 16.28 -5.75 -0.44
C SER A 70 16.87 -7.12 -0.09
N ASN A 71 16.06 -8.05 0.41
CA ASN A 71 16.50 -9.34 0.92
C ASN A 71 17.03 -10.27 -0.14
N ILE A 72 16.52 -10.22 -1.36
CA ILE A 72 17.15 -10.99 -2.45
C ILE A 72 18.51 -10.45 -2.84
N GLY A 73 18.73 -9.14 -2.70
CA GLY A 73 20.05 -8.54 -2.83
C GLY A 73 20.99 -9.05 -1.72
N ASN A 74 20.52 -9.08 -0.48
CA ASN A 74 21.28 -9.59 0.65
C ASN A 74 21.53 -11.11 0.56
N ALA A 75 20.54 -11.88 0.13
CA ALA A 75 20.63 -13.32 -0.08
C ALA A 75 21.67 -13.67 -1.16
N ARG A 76 21.78 -12.85 -2.22
CA ARG A 76 22.84 -12.96 -3.22
C ARG A 76 24.22 -12.83 -2.56
N LEU A 77 24.41 -11.85 -1.67
CA LEU A 77 25.66 -11.67 -0.94
C LEU A 77 25.98 -12.85 -0.02
N ASP A 78 24.95 -13.50 0.53
CA ASP A 78 25.08 -14.69 1.38
C ASP A 78 25.15 -16.02 0.58
N GLY A 79 25.40 -15.95 -0.73
CA GLY A 79 25.72 -17.12 -1.56
C GLY A 79 24.54 -17.80 -2.25
N LEU A 80 23.36 -17.16 -2.33
CA LEU A 80 22.18 -17.69 -3.04
C LEU A 80 22.49 -18.12 -4.48
N GLU A 81 23.36 -17.38 -5.20
CA GLU A 81 23.76 -17.76 -6.57
C GLU A 81 24.50 -19.09 -6.62
N LYS A 82 25.47 -19.31 -5.72
CA LYS A 82 26.20 -20.58 -5.64
C LYS A 82 25.33 -21.72 -5.16
N ASP A 83 24.35 -21.40 -4.33
CA ASP A 83 23.49 -22.37 -3.66
C ASP A 83 22.35 -22.90 -4.52
N LEU A 84 21.90 -22.13 -5.50
CA LEU A 84 20.88 -22.51 -6.49
C LEU A 84 21.49 -22.84 -7.86
N ASP A 85 22.83 -22.83 -7.95
CA ASP A 85 23.59 -22.99 -9.20
C ASP A 85 23.11 -22.02 -10.30
N LEU A 86 23.00 -20.74 -9.94
CA LEU A 86 22.55 -19.69 -10.86
C LEU A 86 23.70 -19.27 -11.78
N HIS A 87 23.46 -19.34 -13.09
CA HIS A 87 24.45 -18.98 -14.12
C HIS A 87 24.07 -17.68 -14.84
N GLY A 88 25.05 -16.79 -15.01
CA GLY A 88 24.94 -15.59 -15.85
C GLY A 88 23.76 -14.68 -15.50
N LEU A 89 22.78 -14.57 -16.41
CA LEU A 89 21.63 -13.67 -16.30
C LEU A 89 20.44 -14.27 -15.53
N GLN A 90 20.51 -15.51 -15.05
CA GLN A 90 19.39 -16.18 -14.37
C GLN A 90 18.91 -15.43 -13.12
N PHE A 91 19.83 -14.91 -12.31
CA PHE A 91 19.49 -14.08 -11.15
C PHE A 91 18.73 -12.81 -11.58
N ASN A 92 19.22 -12.13 -12.63
CA ASN A 92 18.57 -10.94 -13.17
C ASN A 92 17.19 -11.25 -13.77
N ASN A 93 17.01 -12.42 -14.40
CA ASN A 93 15.72 -12.87 -14.90
C ASN A 93 14.73 -13.13 -13.76
N ALA A 94 15.19 -13.72 -12.65
CA ALA A 94 14.37 -13.91 -11.45
C ALA A 94 13.98 -12.59 -10.77
N LEU A 95 14.81 -11.55 -10.89
CA LEU A 95 14.44 -10.19 -10.50
C LEU A 95 13.47 -9.54 -11.48
N ALA A 96 13.70 -9.70 -12.78
CA ALA A 96 12.92 -9.08 -13.83
C ALA A 96 11.48 -9.64 -13.90
N ILE A 97 11.30 -10.94 -13.68
CA ILE A 97 9.99 -11.60 -13.77
C ILE A 97 8.99 -11.08 -12.73
N PHE A 98 9.45 -10.52 -11.62
CA PHE A 98 8.57 -9.90 -10.62
C PHE A 98 7.73 -8.75 -11.20
N TYR A 99 8.36 -7.85 -11.98
CA TYR A 99 7.74 -6.63 -12.48
C TYR A 99 6.52 -6.82 -13.39
N PRO A 100 6.54 -7.68 -14.44
CA PRO A 100 5.38 -7.86 -15.29
C PRO A 100 4.17 -8.40 -14.53
N PHE A 101 4.36 -9.35 -13.62
CA PHE A 101 3.27 -9.90 -12.80
C PHE A 101 2.75 -8.89 -11.78
N TYR A 102 3.63 -8.05 -11.25
CA TYR A 102 3.26 -6.92 -10.41
C TYR A 102 2.35 -5.94 -11.16
N VAL A 103 2.72 -5.52 -12.37
CA VAL A 103 1.91 -4.61 -13.21
C VAL A 103 0.58 -5.23 -13.62
N ILE A 104 0.56 -6.52 -13.95
CA ILE A 104 -0.68 -7.23 -14.28
C ILE A 104 -1.61 -7.30 -13.07
N SER A 105 -1.08 -7.46 -11.86
CA SER A 105 -1.86 -7.55 -10.62
C SER A 105 -2.32 -6.19 -10.08
N GLU A 106 -1.67 -5.10 -10.47
CA GLU A 106 -2.06 -3.73 -10.09
C GLU A 106 -3.48 -3.37 -10.55
N VAL A 107 -3.83 -3.69 -11.80
CA VAL A 107 -5.17 -3.45 -12.37
C VAL A 107 -6.30 -4.19 -11.61
N PRO A 108 -6.25 -5.53 -11.45
CA PRO A 108 -7.29 -6.28 -10.75
C PRO A 108 -7.32 -5.93 -9.26
N SER A 109 -6.19 -5.65 -8.61
CA SER A 109 -6.21 -5.22 -7.21
C SER A 109 -6.97 -3.91 -7.03
N ASN A 110 -6.79 -2.93 -7.92
CA ASN A 110 -7.54 -1.68 -7.87
C ASN A 110 -9.06 -1.89 -8.07
N MET A 111 -9.46 -2.88 -8.88
CA MET A 111 -10.87 -3.24 -9.04
C MET A 111 -11.43 -3.92 -7.79
N ILE A 112 -10.68 -4.85 -7.19
CA ILE A 112 -11.08 -5.56 -5.97
C ILE A 112 -11.19 -4.59 -4.79
N LEU A 113 -10.29 -3.63 -4.68
CA LEU A 113 -10.29 -2.65 -3.60
C LEU A 113 -11.50 -1.71 -3.63
N LYS A 114 -12.10 -1.49 -4.80
CA LYS A 114 -13.39 -0.78 -4.92
C LYS A 114 -14.58 -1.62 -4.44
N ARG A 115 -14.45 -2.95 -4.42
CA ARG A 115 -15.54 -3.89 -4.12
C ARG A 115 -15.45 -4.50 -2.72
N THR A 116 -14.26 -4.52 -2.12
CA THR A 116 -13.98 -5.17 -0.82
C THR A 116 -13.48 -4.16 0.20
N ARG A 117 -13.68 -4.43 1.50
CA ARG A 117 -13.09 -3.62 2.57
C ARG A 117 -11.56 -3.64 2.46
N ALA A 118 -10.96 -2.47 2.25
CA ALA A 118 -9.52 -2.33 2.05
C ALA A 118 -8.68 -2.96 3.17
N SER A 119 -9.11 -2.82 4.43
CA SER A 119 -8.45 -3.45 5.59
C SER A 119 -8.38 -4.99 5.48
N PHE A 120 -9.46 -5.64 5.02
CA PHE A 120 -9.46 -7.09 4.83
C PHE A 120 -8.57 -7.51 3.66
N TRP A 121 -8.58 -6.72 2.57
CA TRP A 121 -7.72 -6.98 1.41
C TRP A 121 -6.23 -6.89 1.78
N PHE A 122 -5.80 -5.86 2.51
CA PHE A 122 -4.40 -5.75 2.94
C PHE A 122 -3.97 -6.89 3.86
N ALA A 123 -4.83 -7.34 4.76
CA ALA A 123 -4.54 -8.50 5.61
C ALA A 123 -4.38 -9.78 4.78
N PHE A 124 -5.26 -10.00 3.79
CA PHE A 124 -5.15 -11.14 2.87
C PHE A 124 -3.86 -11.10 2.02
N LEU A 125 -3.53 -9.93 1.48
CA LEU A 125 -2.30 -9.74 0.70
C LEU A 125 -1.07 -10.06 1.55
N MET A 126 -1.02 -9.59 2.80
CA MET A 126 0.10 -9.88 3.69
C MET A 126 0.24 -11.35 4.08
N VAL A 127 -0.87 -12.03 4.37
CA VAL A 127 -0.80 -13.46 4.69
C VAL A 127 -0.35 -14.25 3.47
N SER A 128 -0.86 -13.92 2.29
CA SER A 128 -0.48 -14.57 1.02
C SER A 128 0.99 -14.33 0.70
N TRP A 129 1.42 -13.07 0.75
CA TRP A 129 2.80 -12.68 0.48
C TRP A 129 3.79 -13.22 1.52
N GLY A 130 3.49 -13.13 2.81
CA GLY A 130 4.32 -13.72 3.88
C GLY A 130 4.44 -15.24 3.77
N THR A 131 3.37 -15.91 3.30
CA THR A 131 3.42 -17.36 3.00
C THR A 131 4.35 -17.66 1.84
N ILE A 132 4.26 -16.90 0.74
CA ILE A 132 5.15 -17.04 -0.42
C ILE A 132 6.61 -16.77 -0.04
N MET A 133 6.86 -15.77 0.80
CA MET A 133 8.19 -15.45 1.34
C MET A 133 8.77 -16.61 2.14
N THR A 134 7.97 -17.19 3.04
CA THR A 134 8.39 -18.35 3.83
C THR A 134 8.71 -19.55 2.93
N LEU A 135 7.90 -19.77 1.89
CA LEU A 135 8.14 -20.82 0.89
C LEU A 135 9.39 -20.53 0.04
N MET A 136 9.67 -19.27 -0.28
CA MET A 136 10.86 -18.86 -1.05
C MET A 136 12.15 -19.18 -0.29
N GLY A 137 12.16 -19.08 1.03
CA GLY A 137 13.28 -19.51 1.86
C GLY A 137 13.58 -21.02 1.79
N LEU A 138 12.61 -21.86 1.42
CA LEU A 138 12.77 -23.31 1.32
C LEU A 138 13.14 -23.81 -0.09
N VAL A 139 13.22 -22.91 -1.07
CA VAL A 139 13.54 -23.25 -2.46
C VAL A 139 14.99 -23.75 -2.57
N LYS A 140 15.19 -24.76 -3.40
CA LYS A 140 16.54 -25.32 -3.68
C LYS A 140 16.97 -25.19 -5.15
N ASN A 141 16.06 -24.78 -6.04
CA ASN A 141 16.25 -24.80 -7.49
C ASN A 141 15.88 -23.44 -8.11
N TYR A 142 16.51 -23.08 -9.23
CA TYR A 142 16.17 -21.89 -10.01
C TYR A 142 14.68 -21.78 -10.38
N THR A 143 14.08 -22.88 -10.84
CA THR A 143 12.66 -22.91 -11.20
C THR A 143 11.75 -22.60 -10.01
N GLY A 144 12.10 -23.09 -8.83
CA GLY A 144 11.33 -22.79 -7.61
C GLY A 144 11.42 -21.31 -7.24
N LEU A 145 12.59 -20.69 -7.45
CA LEU A 145 12.79 -19.26 -7.21
C LEU A 145 11.96 -18.43 -8.19
N MET A 146 11.97 -18.78 -9.49
CA MET A 146 11.14 -18.11 -10.50
C MET A 146 9.65 -18.21 -10.18
N ILE A 147 9.16 -19.41 -9.82
CA ILE A 147 7.75 -19.62 -9.50
C ILE A 147 7.37 -18.79 -8.27
N ALA A 148 8.15 -18.89 -7.19
CA ALA A 148 7.93 -18.11 -5.98
C ALA A 148 7.87 -16.60 -6.30
N ARG A 149 8.78 -16.11 -7.15
CA ARG A 149 8.86 -14.71 -7.58
C ARG A 149 7.67 -14.25 -8.40
N THR A 150 7.16 -15.09 -9.29
CA THR A 150 5.95 -14.83 -10.05
C THR A 150 4.74 -14.67 -9.11
N PHE A 151 4.55 -15.61 -8.18
CA PHE A 151 3.46 -15.53 -7.20
C PHE A 151 3.62 -14.34 -6.26
N LEU A 152 4.87 -14.02 -5.88
CA LEU A 152 5.20 -12.84 -5.09
C LEU A 152 4.77 -11.56 -5.79
N GLY A 153 5.09 -11.42 -7.08
CA GLY A 153 4.66 -10.27 -7.90
C GLY A 153 3.15 -10.14 -7.99
N ILE A 154 2.43 -11.27 -8.13
CA ILE A 154 0.96 -11.26 -8.12
C ILE A 154 0.41 -10.83 -6.75
N ALA A 155 0.98 -11.32 -5.65
CA ALA A 155 0.54 -10.98 -4.30
C ALA A 155 0.90 -9.54 -3.89
N GLU A 156 2.05 -9.01 -4.33
CA GLU A 156 2.51 -7.67 -3.96
C GLU A 156 1.94 -6.57 -4.87
N GLY A 157 1.58 -6.90 -6.12
CA GLY A 157 1.11 -5.93 -7.13
C GLY A 157 -0.06 -5.05 -6.70
N GLY A 158 -0.84 -5.52 -5.73
CA GLY A 158 -1.96 -4.76 -5.18
C GLY A 158 -1.65 -3.82 -4.02
N LEU A 159 -0.47 -3.93 -3.41
CA LEU A 159 -0.18 -3.31 -2.12
C LEU A 159 0.06 -1.80 -2.24
N PHE A 160 0.93 -1.36 -3.14
CA PHE A 160 1.19 0.06 -3.42
C PHE A 160 -0.02 0.85 -3.92
N PRO A 161 -0.68 0.45 -5.04
CA PRO A 161 -1.84 1.18 -5.55
C PRO A 161 -2.99 1.14 -4.53
N GLY A 162 -3.10 0.04 -3.78
CA GLY A 162 -4.10 -0.07 -2.74
C GLY A 162 -3.84 0.88 -1.59
N ILE A 163 -2.60 0.98 -1.10
CA ILE A 163 -2.21 1.91 -0.05
C ILE A 163 -2.46 3.36 -0.50
N ALA A 164 -2.05 3.71 -1.72
CA ALA A 164 -2.31 5.03 -2.28
C ALA A 164 -3.82 5.34 -2.31
N PHE A 165 -4.65 4.41 -2.80
CA PHE A 165 -6.10 4.56 -2.81
C PHE A 165 -6.68 4.68 -1.39
N TYR A 166 -6.19 3.88 -0.45
CA TYR A 166 -6.62 3.93 0.95
C TYR A 166 -6.33 5.28 1.58
N ILE A 167 -5.15 5.87 1.36
CA ILE A 167 -4.84 7.21 1.87
C ILE A 167 -5.78 8.25 1.25
N THR A 168 -6.11 8.14 -0.04
CA THR A 168 -7.03 9.09 -0.69
C THR A 168 -8.48 9.01 -0.20
N LEU A 169 -8.89 7.87 0.39
CA LEU A 169 -10.23 7.70 0.98
C LEU A 169 -10.36 8.35 2.37
N TRP A 170 -9.28 8.31 3.15
CA TRP A 170 -9.30 8.73 4.56
C TRP A 170 -8.78 10.15 4.78
N TYR A 171 -7.96 10.69 3.86
CA TYR A 171 -7.28 11.98 4.04
C TYR A 171 -7.59 12.95 2.90
N GLN A 172 -7.71 14.23 3.26
CA GLN A 172 -7.87 15.33 2.31
C GLN A 172 -6.61 15.52 1.46
N ARG A 173 -6.75 15.89 0.17
CA ARG A 173 -5.63 15.98 -0.79
C ARG A 173 -4.45 16.87 -0.32
N SER A 174 -4.73 17.93 0.45
CA SER A 174 -3.71 18.84 1.01
C SER A 174 -2.82 18.18 2.06
N GLU A 175 -3.30 17.09 2.65
CA GLU A 175 -2.71 16.42 3.82
C GLU A 175 -2.11 15.05 3.48
N THR A 176 -2.44 14.51 2.30
CA THR A 176 -1.91 13.26 1.76
C THR A 176 -0.41 13.31 1.51
N GLY A 177 0.11 14.46 1.03
CA GLY A 177 1.52 14.59 0.63
C GLY A 177 2.50 14.38 1.80
N THR A 178 2.26 15.02 2.95
CA THR A 178 3.11 14.88 4.14
C THR A 178 3.09 13.46 4.69
N ARG A 179 1.93 12.79 4.67
CA ARG A 179 1.80 11.41 5.13
C ARG A 179 2.48 10.40 4.20
N MET A 180 2.38 10.64 2.89
CA MET A 180 3.14 9.87 1.90
C MET A 180 4.65 10.06 2.09
N ALA A 181 5.11 11.26 2.45
CA ALA A 181 6.52 11.51 2.73
C ALA A 181 7.01 10.74 3.97
N VAL A 182 6.24 10.70 5.05
CA VAL A 182 6.55 9.87 6.24
C VAL A 182 6.59 8.38 5.87
N TYR A 183 5.65 7.94 5.03
CA TYR A 183 5.62 6.58 4.50
C TYR A 183 6.87 6.24 3.67
N TYR A 184 7.31 7.13 2.78
CA TYR A 184 8.55 6.95 2.04
C TYR A 184 9.79 7.00 2.93
N ALA A 185 9.81 7.85 3.98
CA ALA A 185 10.90 7.88 4.95
C ALA A 185 11.02 6.56 5.71
N ALA A 186 9.88 5.93 6.05
CA ALA A 186 9.87 4.58 6.65
C ALA A 186 10.51 3.53 5.73
N ALA A 187 10.43 3.67 4.39
CA ALA A 187 11.13 2.77 3.47
C ALA A 187 12.66 2.90 3.52
N THR A 188 13.18 4.13 3.64
CA THR A 188 14.62 4.35 3.79
C THR A 188 15.12 3.72 5.08
N VAL A 189 14.36 3.89 6.17
CA VAL A 189 14.65 3.29 7.46
C VAL A 189 14.59 1.76 7.37
N ALA A 190 13.55 1.20 6.73
CA ALA A 190 13.40 -0.23 6.47
C ALA A 190 14.58 -0.83 5.73
N GLY A 191 15.04 -0.19 4.65
CA GLY A 191 16.20 -0.67 3.87
C GLY A 191 17.49 -0.69 4.71
N ALA A 192 17.70 0.32 5.56
CA ALA A 192 18.85 0.36 6.46
C ALA A 192 18.81 -0.75 7.52
N PHE A 193 17.63 -0.98 8.12
CA PHE A 193 17.45 -2.08 9.07
C PHE A 193 17.49 -3.46 8.39
N GLY A 194 17.03 -3.58 7.15
CA GLY A 194 17.04 -4.82 6.38
C GLY A 194 18.43 -5.36 6.10
N GLY A 195 19.34 -4.49 5.65
CA GLY A 195 20.73 -4.88 5.48
C GLY A 195 21.38 -5.32 6.80
N LEU A 196 21.08 -4.63 7.91
CA LEU A 196 21.60 -4.97 9.23
C LEU A 196 21.04 -6.29 9.75
N LEU A 197 19.72 -6.50 9.63
CA LEU A 197 19.04 -7.74 10.00
C LEU A 197 19.55 -8.91 9.16
N ALA A 198 19.68 -8.73 7.85
CA ALA A 198 20.24 -9.75 6.95
C ALA A 198 21.68 -10.12 7.33
N ARG A 199 22.52 -9.14 7.72
CA ARG A 199 23.87 -9.40 8.19
C ARG A 199 23.88 -10.20 9.49
N GLY A 200 22.99 -9.87 10.43
CA GLY A 200 22.86 -10.60 11.70
C GLY A 200 22.28 -12.01 11.54
N ILE A 201 21.32 -12.18 10.63
CA ILE A 201 20.71 -13.48 10.34
C ILE A 201 21.66 -14.37 9.52
N GLY A 202 22.51 -13.79 8.68
CA GLY A 202 23.56 -14.51 7.94
C GLY A 202 24.55 -15.24 8.86
N GLU A 203 24.75 -14.77 10.09
CA GLU A 203 25.58 -15.46 11.10
C GLU A 203 24.92 -16.77 11.63
N MET A 204 23.61 -16.98 11.39
CA MET A 204 22.90 -18.23 11.73
C MET A 204 23.09 -19.35 10.68
N ARG A 205 24.10 -19.22 9.82
CA ARG A 205 24.44 -20.23 8.81
C ARG A 205 24.73 -21.59 9.48
N GLY A 206 23.96 -22.62 9.11
CA GLY A 206 24.11 -23.97 9.66
C GLY A 206 23.15 -24.32 10.79
N VAL A 207 22.39 -23.36 11.34
CA VAL A 207 21.30 -23.66 12.28
C VAL A 207 20.19 -24.40 11.53
N GLY A 208 19.89 -25.64 11.95
CA GLY A 208 18.88 -26.49 11.33
C GLY A 208 19.24 -27.07 9.95
N GLY A 209 20.51 -26.98 9.53
CA GLY A 209 20.96 -27.48 8.21
C GLY A 209 20.49 -26.62 7.02
N LEU A 210 19.97 -25.42 7.28
CA LEU A 210 19.52 -24.46 6.28
C LEU A 210 20.59 -23.39 6.00
N LYS A 211 20.52 -22.82 4.80
CA LYS A 211 21.44 -21.77 4.32
C LYS A 211 21.09 -20.44 5.00
N GLY A 212 22.06 -19.56 5.23
CA GLY A 212 21.83 -18.29 5.94
C GLY A 212 20.76 -17.42 5.27
N TRP A 213 20.77 -17.37 3.94
CA TRP A 213 19.78 -16.65 3.15
C TRP A 213 18.35 -17.21 3.28
N SER A 214 18.19 -18.52 3.51
CA SER A 214 16.87 -19.12 3.72
C SER A 214 16.19 -18.59 4.98
N TRP A 215 16.98 -18.36 6.03
CA TRP A 215 16.49 -17.83 7.31
C TRP A 215 16.03 -16.39 7.21
N ILE A 216 16.65 -15.57 6.35
CA ILE A 216 16.21 -14.19 6.09
C ILE A 216 14.75 -14.21 5.61
N PHE A 217 14.45 -15.02 4.60
CA PHE A 217 13.09 -15.10 4.04
C PHE A 217 12.08 -15.75 4.99
N ILE A 218 12.48 -16.78 5.73
CA ILE A 218 11.59 -17.50 6.66
C ILE A 218 11.21 -16.61 7.85
N LEU A 219 12.19 -15.96 8.50
CA LEU A 219 11.93 -15.14 9.68
C LEU A 219 11.09 -13.92 9.33
N GLU A 220 11.39 -13.26 8.23
CA GLU A 220 10.63 -12.10 7.79
C GLU A 220 9.24 -12.45 7.26
N GLY A 221 9.11 -13.58 6.54
CA GLY A 221 7.81 -14.11 6.12
C GLY A 221 6.91 -14.45 7.32
N LEU A 222 7.46 -15.11 8.34
CA LEU A 222 6.72 -15.42 9.57
C LEU A 222 6.32 -14.17 10.34
N LEU A 223 7.23 -13.19 10.49
CA LEU A 223 6.93 -11.92 11.14
C LEU A 223 5.76 -11.21 10.43
N THR A 224 5.78 -11.20 9.10
CA THR A 224 4.72 -10.61 8.26
C THR A 224 3.37 -11.30 8.49
N ILE A 225 3.35 -12.64 8.55
CA ILE A 225 2.11 -13.39 8.81
C ILE A 225 1.57 -13.09 10.22
N ILE A 226 2.44 -13.01 11.22
CA ILE A 226 2.06 -12.70 12.61
C ILE A 226 1.47 -11.29 12.68
N ILE A 227 2.10 -10.30 12.08
CA ILE A 227 1.61 -8.92 12.04
C ILE A 227 0.27 -8.85 11.29
N GLY A 228 0.15 -9.56 10.16
CA GLY A 228 -1.09 -9.63 9.39
C GLY A 228 -2.24 -10.27 10.15
N LYS A 229 -2.00 -11.36 10.88
CA LYS A 229 -3.01 -11.97 11.75
C LYS A 229 -3.35 -11.09 12.96
N SER A 230 -2.35 -10.44 13.58
CA SER A 230 -2.56 -9.60 14.76
C SER A 230 -3.48 -8.41 14.49
N HIS A 231 -3.52 -7.90 13.27
CA HIS A 231 -4.44 -6.81 12.89
C HIS A 231 -5.83 -7.31 12.47
N HIS A 232 -5.94 -8.57 12.05
CA HIS A 232 -7.22 -9.17 11.75
C HIS A 232 -8.04 -9.47 13.02
N ILE A 233 -7.46 -9.33 14.22
CA ILE A 233 -8.23 -9.40 15.47
C ILE A 233 -9.16 -8.18 15.49
N PRO A 234 -10.48 -8.37 15.28
CA PRO A 234 -11.43 -7.30 15.44
C PRO A 234 -11.37 -6.90 16.91
N THR A 235 -11.10 -5.63 17.19
CA THR A 235 -11.62 -5.04 18.42
C THR A 235 -13.13 -4.92 18.24
N GLU A 236 -13.83 -6.05 18.30
CA GLU A 236 -15.16 -6.11 18.89
C GLU A 236 -14.93 -6.41 20.37
N HIS A 237 -15.17 -5.40 21.19
CA HIS A 237 -15.63 -5.42 22.59
C HIS A 237 -15.13 -4.15 23.29
N GLY A 238 -16.10 -3.30 23.64
CA GLY A 238 -15.93 -2.06 24.39
C GLY A 238 -16.86 -0.97 23.89
#